data_AF-A0A1N6PWL8-F1
#
_entry.id   AF-A0A1N6PWL8-F1
#
_cell.length_a   1.000
_cell.length_b   1.000
_cell.length_c   1.000
_cell.angle_alpha   90.00
_cell.angle_beta   90.00
_cell.angle_gamma   90.00
#
_symmetry.space_group_name_H-M   'P 1'
#
loop_
_entity.id
_entity.type
_entity.pdbx_description
1 polymer ?
#
loop_
_entity_poly.entity_id
_entity_poly.type
_entity_poly.pdbx_seq_one_letter_code
_entity_poly.pdbx_strand_id
1 'polypeptide(L)'
;MENHPYAVHYERLLPALISKVEEFRLYGYDSANVSTLWECLLKKKWKKTDEERTFARLVGDILSVKPGDYMNYTQVAAFKTPQWGAPLSDDELDALFDRPKDRE
;
A
#
# COMPACT_ATOMS: atom_id res chain seq x y z
N MET A 1 -13.41 -8.40 1.59
CA MET A 1 -12.14 -8.75 2.25
C MET A 1 -12.01 -10.25 2.15
N GLU A 2 -11.26 -10.74 1.16
CA GLU A 2 -10.98 -12.18 1.04
C GLU A 2 -10.31 -12.66 2.33
N ASN A 3 -10.84 -13.74 2.90
CA ASN A 3 -10.40 -14.29 4.17
C ASN A 3 -9.04 -14.98 3.94
N HIS A 4 -7.97 -14.19 3.84
CA HIS A 4 -6.64 -14.70 3.52
C HIS A 4 -6.17 -15.63 4.65
N PRO A 5 -5.61 -16.82 4.36
CA PRO A 5 -5.24 -17.81 5.38
C PRO A 5 -4.28 -17.27 6.45
N TYR A 6 -3.40 -16.35 6.07
CA TYR A 6 -2.48 -15.69 7.01
C TYR A 6 -3.11 -14.63 7.92
N ALA A 7 -4.39 -14.26 7.74
CA ALA A 7 -5.08 -13.34 8.63
C ALA A 7 -5.09 -13.84 10.09
N VAL A 8 -5.10 -15.16 10.28
CA VAL A 8 -5.02 -15.81 11.61
C VAL A 8 -3.70 -15.47 12.34
N HIS A 9 -2.64 -15.13 11.60
CA HIS A 9 -1.34 -14.79 12.18
C HIS A 9 -1.15 -13.30 12.43
N TYR A 10 -2.10 -12.45 12.06
CA TYR A 10 -1.94 -10.99 12.11
C TYR A 10 -1.50 -10.49 13.50
N GLU A 11 -2.23 -10.88 14.56
CA GLU A 11 -1.92 -10.50 15.94
C GLU A 11 -0.49 -10.90 16.37
N ARG A 12 -0.04 -12.10 15.95
CA ARG A 12 1.32 -12.59 16.29
C ARG A 12 2.41 -11.91 15.45
N LEU A 13 2.09 -11.44 14.25
CA LEU A 13 3.01 -10.72 13.37
C LEU A 13 3.05 -9.21 13.65
N LEU A 14 2.10 -8.70 14.44
CA LEU A 14 1.96 -7.28 14.75
C LEU A 14 3.26 -6.63 15.25
N PRO A 15 4.07 -7.25 16.14
CA PRO A 15 5.34 -6.67 16.56
C PRO A 15 6.32 -6.44 15.40
N ALA A 16 6.41 -7.39 14.46
CA ALA A 16 7.27 -7.26 13.29
C ALA A 16 6.75 -6.20 12.31
N LEU A 17 5.42 -6.12 12.14
CA LEU A 17 4.78 -5.10 11.30
C LEU A 17 5.00 -3.69 11.85
N ILE A 18 4.82 -3.49 13.16
CA ILE A 18 5.05 -2.20 13.84
C ILE A 18 6.51 -1.81 13.68
N SER A 19 7.44 -2.70 14.04
CA SER A 19 8.87 -2.43 13.93
C SER A 19 9.28 -2.04 12.50
N LYS A 20 8.70 -2.69 11.49
CA LYS A 20 8.98 -2.36 10.08
C LYS A 20 8.41 -1.01 9.65
N VAL A 21 7.22 -0.65 10.12
CA VAL A 21 6.64 0.68 9.86
C VAL A 21 7.45 1.78 10.54
N GLU A 22 7.91 1.55 11.76
CA GLU A 22 8.79 2.49 12.47
C GLU A 22 10.13 2.67 11.74
N GLU A 23 10.72 1.59 11.21
CA GLU A 23 11.90 1.67 10.33
C GLU A 23 11.63 2.55 9.11
N PHE A 24 10.48 2.38 8.44
CA PHE A 24 10.13 3.22 7.29
C PHE A 24 9.98 4.70 7.67
N ARG A 25 9.32 4.99 8.79
CA ARG A 25 9.20 6.37 9.29
C ARG A 25 10.57 6.97 9.59
N LEU A 26 11.48 6.19 10.19
CA LEU A 26 12.85 6.62 10.44
C LEU A 26 13.59 6.99 9.15
N TYR A 27 13.30 6.32 8.03
CA TYR A 27 13.84 6.64 6.71
C TYR A 27 13.10 7.78 5.98
N GLY A 28 12.18 8.49 6.65
CA GLY A 28 11.46 9.63 6.09
C GLY A 28 10.15 9.27 5.38
N TYR A 29 9.65 8.04 5.55
CA TYR A 29 8.34 7.63 5.03
C TYR A 29 7.26 7.77 6.11
N ASP A 30 6.97 9.00 6.52
CA ASP A 30 6.08 9.30 7.67
C ASP A 30 4.65 8.77 7.49
N SER A 31 4.17 8.68 6.25
CA SER A 31 2.84 8.14 5.94
C SER A 31 2.75 6.61 6.04
N ALA A 32 3.86 5.93 6.35
CA ALA A 32 3.87 4.49 6.53
C ALA A 32 2.92 4.05 7.66
N ASN A 33 2.12 3.03 7.40
CA ASN A 33 1.12 2.52 8.33
C ASN A 33 1.01 1.00 8.24
N VAL A 34 0.62 0.39 9.36
CA VAL A 34 0.60 -1.07 9.52
C VAL A 34 -0.43 -1.73 8.61
N SER A 35 -1.62 -1.15 8.44
CA SER A 35 -2.67 -1.72 7.59
C SER A 35 -2.26 -1.77 6.12
N THR A 36 -1.62 -0.70 5.62
CA THR A 36 -1.15 -0.63 4.23
C THR A 36 0.02 -1.57 4.01
N LEU A 37 0.93 -1.72 4.98
CA LEU A 37 2.01 -2.71 4.91
C LEU A 37 1.44 -4.13 4.87
N TRP A 38 0.45 -4.41 5.72
CA TRP A 38 -0.25 -5.70 5.74
C TRP A 38 -0.90 -6.02 4.39
N GLU A 39 -1.62 -5.07 3.81
CA GLU A 39 -2.21 -5.26 2.48
C GLU A 39 -1.16 -5.44 1.38
N CYS A 40 -0.04 -4.70 1.46
CA CYS A 40 1.09 -4.84 0.55
C CYS A 40 1.64 -6.27 0.57
N LEU A 41 1.81 -6.84 1.76
CA LEU A 41 2.27 -8.22 1.93
C LEU A 41 1.28 -9.22 1.34
N LEU A 42 -0.01 -9.11 1.66
CA LEU A 42 -1.07 -9.98 1.13
C LEU A 42 -1.11 -9.94 -0.40
N LYS A 43 -1.08 -8.75 -1.00
CA LYS A 43 -1.27 -8.58 -2.46
C LYS A 43 -0.01 -8.79 -3.28
N LYS A 44 1.19 -8.53 -2.74
CA LYS A 44 2.47 -8.66 -3.48
C LYS A 44 3.26 -9.91 -3.11
N LYS A 45 3.52 -10.13 -1.83
CA LYS A 45 4.44 -11.20 -1.35
C LYS A 45 3.74 -12.53 -1.11
N TRP A 46 2.48 -12.47 -0.66
CA TRP A 46 1.68 -13.63 -0.24
C TRP A 46 0.54 -13.95 -1.20
N LYS A 47 0.56 -13.37 -2.42
CA LYS A 47 -0.48 -13.55 -3.45
C LYS A 47 -0.78 -15.03 -3.78
N LYS A 48 0.24 -15.89 -3.71
CA LYS A 48 0.07 -17.34 -3.78
C LYS A 48 0.24 -17.88 -2.36
N THR A 49 -0.82 -18.51 -1.86
CA THR A 49 -0.75 -19.29 -0.64
C THR A 49 0.19 -20.46 -0.88
N ASP A 50 1.14 -20.64 0.02
CA ASP A 50 2.04 -21.78 0.02
C ASP A 50 1.82 -22.45 1.38
N GLU A 51 1.31 -23.67 1.37
CA GLU A 51 0.89 -24.38 2.58
C GLU A 51 2.08 -24.64 3.52
N GLU A 52 3.32 -24.54 3.03
CA GLU A 52 4.55 -24.75 3.80
C GLU A 52 5.15 -23.48 4.42
N ARG A 53 4.51 -22.31 4.31
CA ARG A 53 5.07 -21.08 4.90
C ARG A 53 5.03 -21.12 6.43
N THR A 54 6.20 -21.36 7.03
CA THR A 54 6.38 -21.29 8.48
C THR A 54 6.25 -19.85 9.01
N PHE A 55 5.90 -19.73 10.29
CA PHE A 55 5.79 -18.43 10.98
C PHE A 55 7.07 -17.60 10.89
N ALA A 56 8.24 -18.23 11.07
CA ALA A 56 9.54 -17.56 10.95
C ALA A 56 9.74 -16.97 9.54
N ARG A 57 9.24 -17.63 8.50
CA ARG A 57 9.31 -17.13 7.13
C ARG A 57 8.37 -15.94 6.90
N LEU A 58 7.19 -15.93 7.51
CA LEU A 58 6.29 -14.76 7.47
C LEU A 58 6.94 -13.54 8.13
N VAL A 59 7.59 -13.73 9.28
CA VAL A 59 8.36 -12.66 9.94
C VAL A 59 9.50 -12.18 9.04
N GLY A 60 10.27 -13.11 8.47
CA GLY A 60 11.35 -12.77 7.53
C GLY A 60 10.84 -12.00 6.30
N ASP A 61 9.70 -12.40 5.75
CA ASP A 61 9.06 -11.72 4.63
C ASP A 61 8.73 -10.26 4.99
N ILE A 62 8.16 -10.00 6.18
CA ILE A 62 7.88 -8.64 6.70
C ILE A 62 9.17 -7.81 6.80
N LEU A 63 10.18 -8.36 7.47
CA LEU A 63 11.43 -7.64 7.72
C LEU A 63 12.25 -7.42 6.44
N SER A 64 12.01 -8.22 5.39
CA SER A 64 12.66 -8.08 4.08
C SER A 64 12.05 -7.00 3.18
N VAL A 65 10.90 -6.41 3.55
CA VAL A 65 10.22 -5.41 2.71
C VAL A 65 11.11 -4.18 2.56
N LYS A 66 11.36 -3.77 1.32
CA LYS A 66 12.11 -2.55 1.03
C LYS A 66 11.15 -1.35 0.96
N PRO A 67 11.58 -0.15 1.38
CA PRO A 67 10.75 1.05 1.28
C PRO A 67 10.26 1.33 -0.15
N GLY A 68 11.12 1.10 -1.16
CA GLY A 68 10.72 1.25 -2.57
C GLY A 68 9.59 0.30 -3.00
N ASP A 69 9.57 -0.93 -2.49
CA ASP A 69 8.50 -1.89 -2.79
C ASP A 69 7.17 -1.49 -2.16
N TYR A 70 7.24 -0.94 -0.93
CA TYR A 70 6.11 -0.37 -0.21
C TYR A 70 5.56 0.85 -0.93
N MET A 71 6.41 1.81 -1.32
CA MET A 71 5.98 3.03 -2.01
C MET A 71 5.37 2.77 -3.39
N ASN A 72 5.93 1.83 -4.15
CA ASN A 72 5.32 1.42 -5.41
C ASN A 72 3.90 0.86 -5.15
N TYR A 73 3.72 0.04 -4.11
CA TYR A 73 2.40 -0.45 -3.75
C TYR A 73 1.44 0.68 -3.36
N THR A 74 1.86 1.61 -2.49
CA THR A 74 0.98 2.69 -2.02
C THR A 74 0.56 3.63 -3.14
N GLN A 75 1.47 3.98 -4.05
CA GLN A 75 1.16 4.79 -5.22
C GLN A 75 0.14 4.10 -6.11
N VAL A 76 0.39 2.84 -6.48
CA VAL A 76 -0.55 2.06 -7.32
C VAL A 76 -1.90 1.88 -6.63
N ALA A 77 -1.93 1.70 -5.31
CA ALA A 77 -3.17 1.61 -4.54
C ALA A 77 -3.94 2.95 -4.54
N ALA A 78 -3.25 4.07 -4.39
CA ALA A 78 -3.86 5.40 -4.46
C ALA A 78 -4.46 5.69 -5.84
N PHE A 79 -3.79 5.29 -6.92
CA PHE A 79 -4.32 5.35 -8.29
C PHE A 79 -5.47 4.38 -8.56
N LYS A 80 -5.76 3.41 -7.70
CA LYS A 80 -6.90 2.48 -7.86
C LYS A 80 -8.14 2.92 -7.06
N THR A 81 -8.06 4.06 -6.39
CA THR A 81 -9.20 4.67 -5.69
C THR A 81 -10.30 4.99 -6.71
N PRO A 82 -11.59 4.80 -6.39
CA PRO A 82 -12.72 4.96 -7.33
C PRO A 82 -12.81 6.32 -8.05
N GLN A 83 -12.08 7.32 -7.58
CA GLN A 83 -11.98 8.64 -8.21
C GLN A 83 -11.15 8.60 -9.51
N TRP A 84 -10.17 7.69 -9.60
CA TRP A 84 -9.26 7.59 -10.74
C TRP A 84 -9.89 6.72 -11.85
N GLY A 85 -10.34 7.38 -12.91
CA GLY A 85 -11.07 6.75 -14.03
C GLY A 85 -12.58 6.97 -14.00
N ALA A 86 -13.11 7.69 -12.99
CA ALA A 86 -14.43 8.28 -13.11
C ALA A 86 -14.41 9.32 -14.24
N PRO A 87 -15.41 9.33 -15.15
CA PRO A 87 -15.51 10.38 -16.14
C PRO A 87 -15.64 11.73 -15.43
N LEU A 88 -14.78 12.68 -15.80
CA LEU A 88 -14.92 14.07 -15.41
C LEU A 88 -16.28 14.59 -15.89
N SER A 89 -16.89 15.52 -15.16
CA SER A 89 -18.05 16.22 -15.71
C SER A 89 -17.63 17.08 -16.90
N ASP A 90 -18.58 17.42 -17.77
CA ASP A 90 -18.32 18.30 -18.92
C ASP A 90 -17.76 19.66 -18.45
N ASP A 91 -18.25 20.19 -17.33
CA ASP A 91 -17.75 21.44 -16.72
C ASP A 91 -16.29 21.33 -16.23
N GLU A 92 -15.90 20.18 -15.66
CA GLU A 92 -14.52 19.92 -15.22
C GLU A 92 -13.56 19.74 -16.40
N LEU A 93 -14.05 19.15 -17.51
CA LEU A 93 -13.32 19.00 -18.76
C LEU A 93 -13.07 20.35 -19.43
N ASP A 94 -14.09 21.20 -19.51
CA ASP A 94 -13.97 22.53 -20.11
C ASP A 94 -12.95 23.39 -19.33
N ALA A 95 -12.94 23.31 -17.99
CA ALA A 95 -12.01 24.04 -17.15
C ALA A 95 -10.52 23.67 -17.38
N LEU A 96 -10.22 22.47 -17.90
CA LEU A 96 -8.84 22.06 -18.21
C LEU A 96 -8.30 22.69 -19.51
N PHE A 97 -9.19 23.03 -20.44
CA PHE A 97 -8.84 23.64 -21.72
C PHE A 97 -8.96 25.17 -21.70
N ASP A 98 -9.53 25.74 -20.64
CA ASP A 98 -9.51 27.17 -20.42
C ASP A 98 -8.06 27.66 -20.28
N ARG A 99 -7.65 28.55 -21.20
CA ARG A 99 -6.38 29.26 -21.08
C ARG A 99 -6.41 30.08 -19.78
N PRO A 100 -5.32 30.12 -19.00
CA PRO A 100 -5.29 30.95 -17.79
C PRO A 100 -5.65 32.39 -18.19
N LYS A 101 -6.77 32.89 -17.68
CA LYS A 101 -7.18 34.28 -17.86
C LYS A 101 -6.11 35.17 -17.22
N ASP A 102 -5.48 35.95 -18.09
CA ASP A 102 -4.83 37.22 -17.81
C ASP A 102 -3.77 37.19 -16.70
N ARG A 103 -2.50 37.01 -17.13
CA ARG A 103 -1.41 37.77 -16.52
C ARG A 103 -1.43 39.17 -17.15
N GLU A 104 -2.26 40.06 -16.62
CA GLU A 104 -2.02 41.51 -16.71
C GLU A 104 -0.88 41.92 -15.78
#